data_AF-A0A661R953-F1
#
_entry.id   AF-A0A661R953-F1
#
_cell.length_a   1.000
_cell.length_b   1.000
_cell.length_c   1.000
_cell.angle_alpha   90.00
_cell.angle_beta   90.00
_cell.angle_gamma   90.00
#
_symmetry.space_group_name_H-M   'P 1'
#
loop_
_entity.id
_entity.type
_entity.pdbx_description
1 polymer ?
#
loop_
_entity_poly.entity_id
_entity_poly.type
_entity_poly.pdbx_seq_one_letter_code
_entity_poly.pdbx_strand_id
1 'polypeptide(L)'
;MTIAQIISSDGYIHAIRGKKKATDIVNAQFYFPHVSDYIQGSIREKKPFIFSARSGNAQIGIKMDRVSSDEVPVLEGSRVFLEGQIQNLNPLLKNVLELFKKGDEIGRIAILDPELRINDVRHYLHKRLFVGRKVDKGYYDGFEIHEETDPHTGKICDYISVELEPYQYLFEPEAINISSINSVIKKGRSALSKIRSRIQIDLNKKSLKKRDLFIGAIKISLGDIIGVVDTIVEPENKNIGHLPARILDPFRTFRDRQVELYNSGDQEISLAKIKVRIRFFRTNNPLTVPLEKIKIKNGYRLYDLLTTSEIYTLFNSIEKDSLGIILNKGNFIQIPRATDSKGEAQIEIIKNSIFKSTFRKPRESSPVNLGCEYEKTLKKLSALGGVNSRIFIGHEFPTPAVIDALRRSGLRTFLIATHNPIFKDDYVKKMINLTHTQHSGCEFLRYDSGIDKLYTFYHGSFMEPDDKVRFDKVRYWFAFYGSHTKEADNKLTIDLLKRLAETFGNEMGIVHGGGPGLM
;
A
#
# COMPACT_ATOMS: atom_id res chain seq x y z
N MET A 1 -12.00 -8.97 -16.18
CA MET A 1 -11.25 -7.82 -16.70
C MET A 1 -9.87 -7.84 -16.09
N THR A 2 -8.89 -8.01 -16.96
CA THR A 2 -7.46 -8.18 -16.72
C THR A 2 -6.85 -6.90 -16.13
N ILE A 3 -5.84 -7.05 -15.27
CA ILE A 3 -5.04 -5.97 -14.67
C ILE A 3 -4.74 -4.92 -15.74
N ALA A 4 -4.88 -3.61 -15.43
CA ALA A 4 -4.28 -2.59 -16.29
C ALA A 4 -2.78 -2.85 -16.32
N GLN A 5 -2.33 -3.45 -17.42
CA GLN A 5 -0.95 -3.82 -17.64
C GLN A 5 -0.19 -2.53 -17.92
N ILE A 6 0.05 -1.72 -16.89
CA ILE A 6 0.99 -0.58 -16.98
C ILE A 6 2.43 -1.10 -17.12
N ILE A 7 2.64 -2.38 -16.78
CA ILE A 7 3.87 -3.13 -16.93
C ILE A 7 3.72 -4.08 -18.13
N SER A 8 4.70 -4.09 -19.03
CA SER A 8 4.77 -5.02 -20.15
C SER A 8 5.07 -6.45 -19.70
N SER A 9 4.86 -7.43 -20.59
CA SER A 9 5.56 -8.71 -20.50
C SER A 9 7.08 -8.52 -20.56
N ASP A 10 7.83 -9.57 -20.22
CA ASP A 10 9.28 -9.56 -20.36
C ASP A 10 9.67 -9.35 -21.84
N GLY A 11 10.59 -8.42 -22.06
CA GLY A 11 11.15 -8.04 -23.34
C GLY A 11 12.46 -8.76 -23.61
N TYR A 12 12.93 -8.61 -24.86
CA TYR A 12 14.05 -9.36 -25.41
C TYR A 12 15.04 -8.44 -26.11
N ILE A 13 16.29 -8.89 -26.19
CA ILE A 13 17.28 -8.26 -27.06
C ILE A 13 16.90 -8.51 -28.51
N HIS A 14 16.55 -7.45 -29.25
CA HIS A 14 16.27 -7.53 -30.68
C HIS A 14 17.56 -7.50 -31.52
N ALA A 15 18.48 -6.59 -31.17
CA ALA A 15 19.75 -6.41 -31.85
C ALA A 15 20.81 -5.88 -30.88
N ILE A 16 22.09 -6.20 -31.14
CA ILE A 16 23.24 -5.63 -30.43
C ILE A 16 24.09 -4.93 -31.50
N ARG A 17 24.36 -3.64 -31.30
CA ARG A 17 25.09 -2.78 -32.24
C ARG A 17 26.46 -2.41 -31.65
N GLY A 18 27.49 -2.45 -32.49
CA GLY A 18 28.81 -1.91 -32.15
C GLY A 18 29.56 -2.65 -31.03
N LYS A 19 29.75 -3.97 -31.16
CA LYS A 19 30.67 -4.73 -30.30
C LYS A 19 32.12 -4.26 -30.56
N LYS A 20 32.54 -3.15 -29.96
CA LYS A 20 33.96 -2.82 -29.84
C LYS A 20 34.55 -3.74 -28.76
N LYS A 21 35.53 -4.56 -29.14
CA LYS A 21 36.34 -5.28 -28.16
C LYS A 21 36.99 -4.22 -27.25
N ALA A 22 36.85 -4.38 -25.93
CA ALA A 22 37.39 -3.53 -24.86
C ALA A 22 36.51 -2.42 -24.26
N THR A 23 35.22 -2.30 -24.59
CA THR A 23 34.31 -1.39 -23.85
C THR A 23 33.41 -2.16 -22.88
N ASP A 24 33.30 -1.68 -21.63
CA ASP A 24 32.32 -2.17 -20.63
C ASP A 24 30.87 -1.76 -20.95
N ILE A 25 30.60 -1.37 -22.20
CA ILE A 25 29.30 -0.90 -22.70
C ILE A 25 29.08 -1.46 -24.12
N VAL A 26 27.85 -1.91 -24.39
CA VAL A 26 27.37 -2.25 -25.73
C VAL A 26 26.00 -1.61 -25.96
N ASN A 27 25.75 -1.12 -27.18
CA ASN A 27 24.43 -0.61 -27.56
C ASN A 27 23.53 -1.78 -27.98
N ALA A 28 22.26 -1.71 -27.59
CA ALA A 28 21.28 -2.74 -27.89
C ALA A 28 19.92 -2.12 -28.18
N GLN A 29 19.16 -2.78 -29.05
CA GLN A 29 17.76 -2.49 -29.25
C GLN A 29 16.93 -3.55 -28.52
N PHE A 30 16.03 -3.10 -27.65
CA PHE A 30 15.13 -3.94 -26.87
C PHE A 30 13.76 -3.98 -27.52
N TYR A 31 13.10 -5.12 -27.43
CA TYR A 31 11.81 -5.38 -28.05
C TYR A 31 10.84 -6.04 -27.08
N PHE A 32 9.62 -5.51 -27.04
CA PHE A 32 8.51 -5.99 -26.22
C PHE A 32 7.38 -6.45 -27.15
N PRO A 33 7.13 -7.76 -27.25
CA PRO A 33 6.31 -8.31 -28.35
C PRO A 33 4.83 -7.98 -28.27
N HIS A 34 4.29 -7.91 -27.05
CA HIS A 34 2.86 -7.72 -26.81
C HIS A 34 2.67 -6.81 -25.60
N VAL A 35 2.37 -5.55 -25.86
CA VAL A 35 1.98 -4.57 -24.84
C VAL A 35 0.47 -4.30 -24.89
N SER A 36 -0.11 -3.98 -23.73
CA SER A 36 -1.54 -3.67 -23.61
C SER A 36 -1.92 -2.40 -24.37
N ASP A 37 -3.21 -2.28 -24.72
CA ASP A 37 -3.75 -1.07 -25.34
C ASP A 37 -3.51 0.18 -24.46
N TYR A 38 -3.49 0.01 -23.14
CA TYR A 38 -3.17 1.08 -22.20
C TYR A 38 -1.71 1.54 -22.33
N ILE A 39 -0.74 0.62 -22.43
CA ILE A 39 0.68 0.99 -22.68
C ILE A 39 0.79 1.69 -24.03
N GLN A 40 0.13 1.18 -25.07
CA GLN A 40 0.14 1.80 -26.39
C GLN A 40 -0.41 3.23 -26.35
N GLY A 41 -1.56 3.44 -25.71
CA GLY A 41 -2.14 4.77 -25.49
C GLY A 41 -1.21 5.69 -24.72
N SER A 42 -0.64 5.19 -23.61
CA SER A 42 0.27 5.96 -22.76
C SER A 42 1.54 6.40 -23.48
N ILE A 43 2.14 5.53 -24.32
CA ILE A 43 3.31 5.88 -25.12
C ILE A 43 2.94 6.94 -26.18
N ARG A 44 1.77 6.84 -26.83
CA ARG A 44 1.28 7.85 -27.79
C ARG A 44 1.03 9.20 -27.13
N GLU A 45 0.50 9.18 -25.91
CA GLU A 45 0.30 10.35 -25.05
C GLU A 45 1.60 10.90 -24.44
N LYS A 46 2.75 10.24 -24.70
CA LYS A 46 4.06 10.58 -24.14
C LYS A 46 4.08 10.61 -22.60
N LYS A 47 3.31 9.73 -21.96
CA LYS A 47 3.34 9.56 -20.51
C LYS A 47 4.72 9.09 -20.03
N PRO A 48 5.14 9.48 -18.81
CA PRO A 48 6.42 9.05 -18.27
C PRO A 48 6.48 7.52 -18.14
N PHE A 49 7.66 6.96 -18.38
CA PHE A 49 7.89 5.52 -18.33
C PHE A 49 9.28 5.20 -17.77
N ILE A 50 9.45 3.95 -17.35
CA ILE A 50 10.73 3.37 -16.98
C ILE A 50 11.00 2.09 -17.75
N PHE A 51 12.27 1.85 -18.02
CA PHE A 51 12.77 0.56 -18.45
C PHE A 51 13.42 -0.13 -17.25
N SER A 52 12.78 -1.19 -16.76
CA SER A 52 13.27 -2.03 -15.67
C SER A 52 14.03 -3.22 -16.24
N ALA A 53 15.28 -2.98 -16.60
CA ALA A 53 16.17 -4.01 -17.09
C ALA A 53 16.62 -4.98 -15.99
N ARG A 54 16.82 -6.25 -16.34
CA ARG A 54 17.38 -7.33 -15.52
C ARG A 54 17.83 -8.47 -16.43
N SER A 55 19.01 -9.02 -16.21
CA SER A 55 19.51 -10.12 -17.04
C SER A 55 18.83 -11.43 -16.64
N GLY A 56 17.94 -11.98 -17.48
CA GLY A 56 17.23 -13.22 -17.16
C GLY A 56 16.44 -13.20 -15.86
N ASN A 57 15.94 -12.05 -15.43
CA ASN A 57 15.31 -11.82 -14.12
C ASN A 57 16.27 -11.74 -12.92
N ALA A 58 17.58 -11.64 -13.14
CA ALA A 58 18.60 -11.47 -12.12
C ALA A 58 19.25 -10.08 -12.16
N GLN A 59 19.59 -9.61 -10.96
CA GLN A 59 20.41 -8.43 -10.69
C GLN A 59 21.82 -8.93 -10.34
N ILE A 60 22.80 -8.55 -11.16
CA ILE A 60 24.20 -8.97 -11.02
C ILE A 60 25.23 -7.85 -11.23
N GLY A 61 24.84 -6.59 -11.13
CA GLY A 61 25.70 -5.44 -11.40
C GLY A 61 25.86 -5.13 -12.89
N ILE A 62 24.85 -5.47 -13.69
CA ILE A 62 24.75 -5.07 -15.11
C ILE A 62 23.70 -3.99 -15.21
N LYS A 63 24.13 -2.78 -15.57
CA LYS A 63 23.23 -1.65 -15.82
C LYS A 63 22.74 -1.73 -17.26
N MET A 64 21.43 -1.84 -17.47
CA MET A 64 20.86 -1.57 -18.79
C MET A 64 19.91 -0.38 -18.71
N ASP A 65 20.12 0.59 -19.58
CA ASP A 65 19.38 1.86 -19.59
C ASP A 65 19.20 2.35 -21.02
N ARG A 66 18.48 3.45 -21.18
CA ARG A 66 18.39 4.19 -22.45
C ARG A 66 19.75 4.76 -22.86
N VAL A 67 19.94 5.01 -24.15
CA VAL A 67 21.15 5.69 -24.64
C VAL A 67 21.10 7.16 -24.23
N SER A 68 19.91 7.77 -24.25
CA SER A 68 19.67 9.13 -23.77
C SER A 68 18.35 9.25 -22.99
N SER A 69 18.21 10.33 -22.20
CA SER A 69 16.97 10.64 -21.48
C SER A 69 15.78 10.88 -22.40
N ASP A 70 16.06 11.36 -23.61
CA ASP A 70 15.08 11.82 -24.59
C ASP A 70 14.62 10.69 -25.52
N GLU A 71 15.24 9.52 -25.43
CA GLU A 71 14.78 8.33 -26.15
C GLU A 71 13.42 7.86 -25.63
N VAL A 72 12.46 7.85 -26.54
CA VAL A 72 11.08 7.41 -26.32
C VAL A 72 10.88 6.06 -27.02
N PRO A 73 10.08 5.14 -26.46
CA PRO A 73 9.82 3.86 -27.10
C PRO A 73 9.03 4.06 -28.40
N VAL A 74 9.39 3.32 -29.44
CA VAL A 74 8.73 3.34 -30.75
C VAL A 74 7.68 2.23 -30.81
N LEU A 75 6.47 2.59 -31.24
CA LEU A 75 5.34 1.66 -31.38
C LEU A 75 5.20 1.17 -32.81
N GLU A 76 5.12 -0.16 -32.98
CA GLU A 76 4.77 -0.83 -34.24
C GLU A 76 3.63 -1.81 -33.99
N GLY A 77 2.38 -1.34 -34.14
CA GLY A 77 1.21 -2.10 -33.71
C GLY A 77 1.22 -2.34 -32.19
N SER A 78 1.15 -3.60 -31.76
CA SER A 78 1.23 -4.00 -30.34
C SER A 78 2.67 -4.25 -29.83
N ARG A 79 3.66 -3.92 -30.66
CA ARG A 79 5.09 -4.09 -30.37
C ARG A 79 5.70 -2.76 -29.94
N VAL A 80 6.60 -2.81 -28.97
CA VAL A 80 7.39 -1.66 -28.55
C VAL A 80 8.87 -1.95 -28.77
N PHE A 81 9.57 -0.99 -29.37
CA PHE A 81 11.02 -1.00 -29.52
C PHE A 81 11.64 0.13 -28.69
N LEU A 82 12.75 -0.15 -28.01
CA LEU A 82 13.48 0.83 -27.21
C LEU A 82 14.97 0.69 -27.49
N GLU A 83 15.60 1.78 -27.94
CA GLU A 83 17.06 1.84 -28.04
C GLU A 83 17.65 2.00 -26.63
N GLY A 84 18.80 1.38 -26.41
CA GLY A 84 19.45 1.40 -25.11
C GLY A 84 20.87 0.86 -25.12
N GLN A 85 21.40 0.66 -23.92
CA GLN A 85 22.77 0.21 -23.69
C GLN A 85 22.81 -0.79 -22.55
N ILE A 86 23.79 -1.70 -22.60
CA ILE A 86 24.11 -2.67 -21.56
C ILE A 86 25.54 -2.39 -21.10
N GLN A 87 25.70 -2.04 -19.83
CA GLN A 87 26.96 -1.70 -19.20
C GLN A 87 27.28 -2.69 -18.08
N ASN A 88 28.51 -3.21 -18.06
CA ASN A 88 29.00 -4.00 -16.94
C ASN A 88 29.57 -3.07 -15.87
N LEU A 89 29.01 -3.11 -14.66
CA LEU A 89 29.52 -2.37 -13.49
C LEU A 89 30.09 -3.31 -12.43
N ASN A 90 30.05 -4.62 -12.67
CA ASN A 90 30.59 -5.63 -11.78
C ASN A 90 32.00 -6.03 -12.24
N PRO A 91 33.05 -5.66 -11.50
CA PRO A 91 34.43 -5.94 -11.90
C PRO A 91 34.76 -7.45 -11.93
N LEU A 92 33.97 -8.28 -11.25
CA LEU A 92 34.13 -9.74 -11.25
C LEU A 92 33.61 -10.40 -12.53
N LEU A 93 32.74 -9.72 -13.29
CA LEU A 93 32.08 -10.26 -14.48
C LEU A 93 32.78 -9.87 -15.78
N LYS A 94 34.09 -10.14 -15.87
CA LYS A 94 34.88 -9.82 -17.07
C LYS A 94 34.25 -10.49 -18.31
N ASN A 95 34.13 -9.75 -19.40
CA ASN A 95 33.57 -10.19 -20.69
C ASN A 95 32.09 -10.63 -20.67
N VAL A 96 31.32 -10.33 -19.61
CA VAL A 96 29.90 -10.72 -19.52
C VAL A 96 29.04 -10.20 -20.69
N LEU A 97 29.41 -9.05 -21.25
CA LEU A 97 28.73 -8.45 -22.40
C LEU A 97 28.79 -9.32 -23.66
N GLU A 98 29.79 -10.19 -23.79
CA GLU A 98 29.91 -11.11 -24.92
C GLU A 98 28.88 -12.25 -24.87
N LEU A 99 28.37 -12.56 -23.68
CA LEU A 99 27.42 -13.65 -23.44
C LEU A 99 26.00 -13.30 -23.88
N PHE A 100 25.65 -12.01 -23.94
CA PHE A 100 24.35 -11.56 -24.42
C PHE A 100 24.20 -11.79 -25.93
N LYS A 101 23.03 -12.31 -26.30
CA LYS A 101 22.63 -12.65 -27.67
C LYS A 101 21.24 -12.12 -27.97
N LYS A 102 20.95 -12.01 -29.26
CA LYS A 102 19.58 -11.75 -29.74
C LYS A 102 18.65 -12.84 -29.19
N GLY A 103 17.51 -12.42 -28.65
CA GLY A 103 16.52 -13.30 -28.03
C GLY A 103 16.69 -13.54 -26.54
N ASP A 104 17.77 -13.06 -25.91
CA ASP A 104 17.88 -13.12 -24.44
C ASP A 104 16.85 -12.21 -23.77
N GLU A 105 16.28 -12.69 -22.65
CA GLU A 105 15.29 -11.96 -21.84
C GLU A 105 15.99 -10.92 -20.95
N ILE A 106 15.48 -9.68 -20.96
CA ILE A 106 16.20 -8.52 -20.39
C ILE A 106 15.39 -7.60 -19.48
N GLY A 107 14.07 -7.77 -19.33
CA GLY A 107 13.28 -6.96 -18.38
C GLY A 107 11.99 -6.39 -18.97
N ARG A 108 11.44 -5.33 -18.36
CA ARG A 108 10.09 -4.83 -18.66
C ARG A 108 10.06 -3.32 -18.84
N ILE A 109 9.10 -2.80 -19.61
CA ILE A 109 8.71 -1.39 -19.59
C ILE A 109 7.54 -1.22 -18.61
N ALA A 110 7.57 -0.16 -17.80
CA ALA A 110 6.42 0.27 -17.02
C ALA A 110 6.09 1.74 -17.25
N ILE A 111 4.81 2.03 -17.43
CA ILE A 111 4.28 3.39 -17.48
C ILE A 111 4.12 3.90 -16.04
N LEU A 112 4.72 5.04 -15.75
CA LEU A 112 4.62 5.72 -14.46
C LEU A 112 3.48 6.74 -14.49
N ASP A 113 2.28 6.31 -14.86
CA ASP A 113 1.15 7.23 -15.04
C ASP A 113 0.91 8.04 -13.75
N PRO A 114 1.11 9.37 -13.77
CA PRO A 114 0.91 10.22 -12.61
C PRO A 114 -0.51 10.13 -12.03
N GLU A 115 -1.51 9.82 -12.87
CA GLU A 115 -2.90 9.68 -12.42
C GLU A 115 -3.12 8.42 -11.59
N LEU A 116 -2.27 7.41 -11.75
CA LEU A 116 -2.31 6.17 -10.98
C LEU A 116 -1.45 6.23 -9.73
N ARG A 117 -0.72 7.32 -9.52
CA ARG A 117 0.14 7.50 -8.37
C ARG A 117 -0.67 7.53 -7.07
N ILE A 118 -0.15 6.85 -6.04
CA ILE A 118 -0.79 6.85 -4.72
C ILE A 118 -0.36 8.11 -3.97
N ASN A 119 -1.35 8.94 -3.61
CA ASN A 119 -1.09 10.22 -2.93
C ASN A 119 -0.88 10.05 -1.43
N ASP A 120 -1.67 9.18 -0.79
CA ASP A 120 -1.59 8.88 0.64
C ASP A 120 -1.19 7.42 0.82
N VAL A 121 0.11 7.17 0.96
CA VAL A 121 0.66 5.84 1.18
C VAL A 121 0.41 5.37 2.62
N ARG A 122 0.20 6.30 3.57
CA ARG A 122 -0.10 5.98 4.98
C ARG A 122 -1.36 5.15 5.10
N HIS A 123 -2.38 5.44 4.29
CA HIS A 123 -3.60 4.65 4.21
C HIS A 123 -3.37 3.16 3.87
N TYR A 124 -2.30 2.84 3.14
CA TYR A 124 -1.98 1.48 2.69
C TYR A 124 -0.97 0.76 3.60
N LEU A 125 -0.17 1.52 4.35
CA LEU A 125 0.75 0.98 5.35
C LEU A 125 -0.02 0.20 6.42
N HIS A 126 0.58 -0.88 6.92
CA HIS A 126 0.01 -1.78 7.93
C HIS A 126 -1.23 -2.59 7.52
N LYS A 127 -1.94 -2.21 6.45
CA LYS A 127 -3.09 -2.94 5.89
C LYS A 127 -2.73 -3.79 4.66
N ARG A 128 -1.83 -3.29 3.82
CA ARG A 128 -1.46 -3.92 2.52
C ARG A 128 0.02 -3.83 2.21
N LEU A 129 0.66 -2.75 2.66
CA LEU A 129 2.07 -2.44 2.48
C LEU A 129 2.79 -2.62 3.83
N PHE A 130 3.83 -3.45 3.85
CA PHE A 130 4.75 -3.58 4.99
C PHE A 130 6.13 -3.21 4.50
N VAL A 131 6.81 -2.27 5.15
CA VAL A 131 8.12 -1.75 4.71
C VAL A 131 9.00 -1.61 5.94
N GLY A 132 10.31 -1.85 5.78
CA GLY A 132 11.27 -1.73 6.86
C GLY A 132 11.45 -3.02 7.66
N ARG A 133 11.99 -2.97 8.88
CA ARG A 133 12.23 -4.17 9.70
C ARG A 133 11.07 -4.37 10.68
N LYS A 134 10.65 -5.62 10.86
CA LYS A 134 9.58 -5.94 11.81
C LYS A 134 10.16 -5.88 13.21
N VAL A 135 9.70 -4.93 14.02
CA VAL A 135 10.06 -4.80 15.43
C VAL A 135 9.07 -5.50 16.35
N ASP A 136 7.78 -5.49 15.98
CA ASP A 136 6.71 -6.17 16.71
C ASP A 136 5.57 -6.56 15.74
N LYS A 137 4.51 -7.20 16.24
CA LYS A 137 3.35 -7.65 15.47
C LYS A 137 2.61 -6.45 14.86
N GLY A 138 2.80 -6.25 13.55
CA GLY A 138 2.19 -5.18 12.78
C GLY A 138 2.98 -3.86 12.81
N TYR A 139 4.13 -3.83 13.50
CA TYR A 139 4.97 -2.64 13.62
C TYR A 139 6.30 -2.84 12.89
N TYR A 140 6.67 -1.82 12.14
CA TYR A 140 7.84 -1.83 11.29
C TYR A 140 8.62 -0.52 11.45
N ASP A 141 9.95 -0.60 11.46
CA ASP A 141 10.88 0.53 11.57
C ASP A 141 11.83 0.60 10.36
N GLY A 142 12.71 1.60 10.31
CA GLY A 142 13.70 1.73 9.23
C GLY A 142 13.10 2.19 7.89
N PHE A 143 12.03 2.97 7.94
CA PHE A 143 11.51 3.70 6.79
C PHE A 143 10.90 5.04 7.21
N GLU A 144 10.86 5.98 6.27
CA GLU A 144 10.25 7.30 6.41
C GLU A 144 9.31 7.55 5.23
N ILE A 145 8.23 8.30 5.48
CA ILE A 145 7.26 8.71 4.46
C ILE A 145 7.48 10.18 4.18
N HIS A 146 7.64 10.50 2.91
CA HIS A 146 7.89 11.85 2.45
C HIS A 146 6.88 12.22 1.38
N GLU A 147 6.59 13.51 1.28
CA GLU A 147 5.76 14.08 0.24
C GLU A 147 6.64 14.66 -0.86
N GLU A 148 6.21 14.53 -2.10
CA GLU A 148 6.73 15.32 -3.20
C GLU A 148 5.60 15.82 -4.10
N THR A 149 5.87 16.89 -4.84
CA THR A 149 4.98 17.34 -5.90
C THR A 149 5.33 16.61 -7.19
N ASP A 150 4.36 15.89 -7.75
CA ASP A 150 4.51 15.26 -9.04
C ASP A 150 4.69 16.33 -10.13
N PRO A 151 5.79 16.31 -10.89
CA PRO A 151 6.12 17.38 -11.83
C PRO A 151 5.18 17.42 -13.05
N HIS A 152 4.45 16.33 -13.34
CA HIS A 152 3.55 16.25 -14.48
C HIS A 152 2.13 16.73 -14.14
N THR A 153 1.67 16.48 -12.92
CA THR A 153 0.30 16.80 -12.49
C THR A 153 0.20 17.94 -11.47
N GLY A 154 1.32 18.33 -10.86
CA GLY A 154 1.34 19.31 -9.76
C GLY A 154 0.70 18.81 -8.46
N LYS A 155 0.31 17.53 -8.39
CA LYS A 155 -0.31 16.94 -7.20
C LYS A 155 0.74 16.55 -6.17
N ILE A 156 0.39 16.67 -4.90
CA ILE A 156 1.22 16.14 -3.81
C ILE A 156 0.99 14.64 -3.73
N CYS A 157 2.09 13.89 -3.71
CA CYS A 157 2.09 12.45 -3.61
C CYS A 157 3.16 11.96 -2.63
N ASP A 158 2.85 10.92 -1.89
CA ASP A 158 3.80 10.26 -1.02
C ASP A 158 4.85 9.42 -1.79
N TYR A 159 6.01 9.26 -1.18
CA TYR A 159 7.00 8.21 -1.44
C TYR A 159 7.57 7.71 -0.11
N ILE A 160 8.15 6.52 -0.12
CA ILE A 160 8.80 5.94 1.07
C ILE A 160 10.31 5.86 0.84
N SER A 161 11.08 6.28 1.84
CA SER A 161 12.53 6.08 1.92
C SER A 161 12.83 4.96 2.91
N VAL A 162 13.49 3.89 2.44
CA VAL A 162 13.70 2.65 3.18
C VAL A 162 15.17 2.43 3.46
N GLU A 163 15.50 2.08 4.70
CA GLU A 163 16.86 1.70 5.08
C GLU A 163 17.27 0.35 4.47
N LEU A 164 18.58 0.20 4.25
CA LEU A 164 19.18 -1.08 3.87
C LEU A 164 19.09 -2.10 5.02
N GLU A 165 18.96 -3.37 4.67
CA GLU A 165 19.11 -4.45 5.63
C GLU A 165 20.60 -4.67 6.01
N PRO A 166 20.91 -5.15 7.22
CA PRO A 166 22.28 -5.31 7.74
C PRO A 166 22.98 -6.56 7.17
N TYR A 167 22.92 -6.77 5.86
CA TYR A 167 23.63 -7.81 5.15
C TYR A 167 23.90 -7.41 3.69
N GLN A 168 24.90 -8.05 3.10
CA GLN A 168 25.30 -7.88 1.71
C GLN A 168 25.28 -9.24 1.00
N TYR A 169 24.91 -9.23 -0.28
CA TYR A 169 25.13 -10.35 -1.18
C TYR A 169 26.50 -10.17 -1.85
N LEU A 170 27.44 -11.06 -1.57
CA LEU A 170 28.75 -11.08 -2.20
C LEU A 170 28.81 -12.18 -3.25
N PHE A 171 29.33 -11.86 -4.43
CA PHE A 171 29.66 -12.88 -5.41
C PHE A 171 30.90 -13.66 -4.97
N GLU A 172 30.83 -14.98 -5.09
CA GLU A 172 31.93 -15.88 -4.76
C GLU A 172 32.84 -16.01 -5.99
N PRO A 173 34.07 -15.46 -6.00
CA PRO A 173 34.91 -15.41 -7.19
C PRO A 173 35.13 -16.78 -7.83
N GLU A 174 35.35 -17.81 -7.00
CA GLU A 174 35.56 -19.20 -7.45
C GLU A 174 34.31 -19.85 -8.05
N ALA A 175 33.12 -19.33 -7.73
CA ALA A 175 31.87 -19.79 -8.32
C ALA A 175 31.56 -19.07 -9.65
N ILE A 176 32.27 -17.99 -9.98
CA ILE A 176 32.06 -17.18 -11.18
C ILE A 176 32.86 -17.75 -12.34
N ASN A 177 32.18 -18.48 -13.21
CA ASN A 177 32.69 -18.93 -14.51
C ASN A 177 31.66 -18.71 -15.62
N ILE A 178 32.08 -18.84 -16.87
CA ILE A 178 31.23 -18.61 -18.07
C ILE A 178 29.92 -19.41 -17.98
N SER A 179 29.96 -20.67 -17.55
CA SER A 179 28.79 -21.54 -17.44
C SER A 179 27.79 -21.04 -16.39
N SER A 180 28.30 -20.66 -15.22
CA SER A 180 27.50 -20.12 -14.12
C SER A 180 26.86 -18.77 -14.46
N ILE A 181 27.60 -17.85 -15.08
CA ILE A 181 27.10 -16.53 -15.50
C ILE A 181 26.04 -16.70 -16.58
N ASN A 182 26.32 -17.52 -17.60
CA ASN A 182 25.35 -17.83 -18.65
C ASN A 182 24.08 -18.49 -18.08
N SER A 183 24.22 -19.31 -17.03
CA SER A 183 23.07 -19.85 -16.31
C SER A 183 22.27 -18.77 -15.58
N VAL A 184 22.91 -17.74 -15.03
CA VAL A 184 22.21 -16.59 -14.44
C VAL A 184 21.49 -15.76 -15.50
N ILE A 185 22.14 -15.46 -16.63
CA ILE A 185 21.53 -14.74 -17.76
C ILE A 185 20.30 -15.48 -18.30
N LYS A 186 20.30 -16.82 -18.30
CA LYS A 186 19.22 -17.63 -18.89
C LYS A 186 18.17 -18.15 -17.90
N LYS A 187 18.56 -18.43 -16.66
CA LYS A 187 17.71 -19.07 -15.62
C LYS A 187 17.44 -18.15 -14.43
N GLY A 188 18.04 -16.97 -14.41
CA GLY A 188 17.75 -15.92 -13.45
C GLY A 188 18.08 -16.24 -12.00
N ARG A 189 17.15 -15.86 -11.13
CA ARG A 189 17.26 -15.96 -9.67
C ARG A 189 17.66 -17.36 -9.17
N SER A 190 17.21 -18.43 -9.82
CA SER A 190 17.51 -19.81 -9.42
C SER A 190 18.99 -20.18 -9.58
N ALA A 191 19.67 -19.59 -10.57
CA ALA A 191 21.10 -19.76 -10.77
C ALA A 191 21.90 -18.75 -9.92
N LEU A 192 21.32 -17.59 -9.61
CA LEU A 192 21.98 -16.54 -8.84
C LEU A 192 22.39 -17.01 -7.44
N SER A 193 21.62 -17.89 -6.79
CA SER A 193 21.97 -18.47 -5.48
C SER A 193 23.18 -19.40 -5.52
N LYS A 194 23.67 -19.79 -6.70
CA LYS A 194 24.83 -20.69 -6.85
C LYS A 194 26.16 -19.95 -6.89
N ILE A 195 26.14 -18.64 -7.12
CA ILE A 195 27.35 -17.83 -7.34
C ILE A 195 27.54 -16.72 -6.31
N ARG A 196 26.70 -16.68 -5.27
CA ARG A 196 26.76 -15.64 -4.25
C ARG A 196 26.40 -16.15 -2.86
N SER A 197 26.96 -15.50 -1.87
CA SER A 197 26.66 -15.71 -0.45
C SER A 197 26.04 -14.47 0.17
N ARG A 198 25.26 -14.67 1.23
CA ARG A 198 24.73 -13.59 2.07
C ARG A 198 25.62 -13.48 3.30
N ILE A 199 26.23 -12.31 3.51
CA ILE A 199 27.06 -12.02 4.69
C ILE A 199 26.41 -10.94 5.54
N GLN A 200 26.44 -11.08 6.86
CA GLN A 200 26.02 -10.01 7.76
C GLN A 200 27.06 -8.88 7.75
N ILE A 201 26.59 -7.63 7.81
CA ILE A 201 27.45 -6.45 7.87
C ILE A 201 26.91 -5.45 8.89
N ASP A 202 27.81 -4.67 9.47
CA ASP A 202 27.47 -3.50 10.27
C ASP A 202 27.42 -2.28 9.34
N LEU A 203 26.21 -1.79 9.06
CA LEU A 203 25.99 -0.63 8.17
C LEU A 203 26.65 0.65 8.67
N ASN A 204 26.88 0.77 9.98
CA ASN A 204 27.52 1.95 10.57
C ASN A 204 29.04 1.97 10.35
N LYS A 205 29.65 0.79 10.17
CA LYS A 205 31.10 0.63 9.98
C LYS A 205 31.49 0.43 8.51
N LYS A 206 30.51 0.31 7.62
CA LYS A 206 30.72 0.09 6.19
C LYS A 206 30.35 1.31 5.38
N SER A 207 31.08 1.49 4.30
CA SER A 207 30.95 2.60 3.38
C SER A 207 31.02 2.11 1.94
N LEU A 208 30.29 2.81 1.07
CA LEU A 208 30.31 2.60 -0.37
C LEU A 208 31.36 3.52 -0.99
N LYS A 209 32.46 2.94 -1.44
CA LYS A 209 33.58 3.66 -2.05
C LYS A 209 33.22 4.17 -3.43
N LYS A 210 34.02 5.12 -3.94
CA LYS A 210 33.93 5.62 -5.31
C LYS A 210 34.03 4.45 -6.31
N ARG A 211 33.12 4.43 -7.30
CA ARG A 211 33.03 3.40 -8.37
C ARG A 211 32.81 1.98 -7.86
N ASP A 212 32.34 1.84 -6.63
CA ASP A 212 32.07 0.54 -6.01
C ASP A 212 30.61 0.13 -6.18
N LEU A 213 30.39 -1.18 -6.21
CA LEU A 213 29.08 -1.81 -6.34
C LEU A 213 28.72 -2.50 -5.02
N PHE A 214 27.61 -2.08 -4.43
CA PHE A 214 27.03 -2.74 -3.27
C PHE A 214 25.74 -3.45 -3.64
N ILE A 215 25.59 -4.70 -3.20
CA ILE A 215 24.41 -5.51 -3.44
C ILE A 215 23.82 -5.86 -2.09
N GLY A 216 22.79 -5.13 -1.69
CA GLY A 216 22.11 -5.30 -0.42
C GLY A 216 20.69 -5.78 -0.59
N ALA A 217 19.86 -5.44 0.38
CA ALA A 217 18.43 -5.61 0.29
C ALA A 217 17.69 -4.53 1.08
N ILE A 218 16.42 -4.38 0.76
CA ILE A 218 15.40 -3.74 1.58
C ILE A 218 14.35 -4.78 1.96
N LYS A 219 13.59 -4.51 3.00
CA LYS A 219 12.53 -5.40 3.44
C LYS A 219 11.17 -4.77 3.19
N ILE A 220 10.35 -5.46 2.41
CA ILE A 220 9.09 -4.91 1.93
C ILE A 220 8.08 -6.02 1.61
N SER A 221 6.79 -5.67 1.58
CA SER A 221 5.63 -6.41 1.08
C SER A 221 4.66 -5.41 0.49
N LEU A 222 4.25 -5.56 -0.77
CA LEU A 222 3.45 -4.57 -1.47
C LEU A 222 1.94 -4.84 -1.50
N GLY A 223 1.52 -6.05 -1.13
CA GLY A 223 0.11 -6.43 -1.21
C GLY A 223 -0.36 -6.51 -2.66
N ASP A 224 -1.28 -5.62 -3.05
CA ASP A 224 -1.89 -5.50 -4.40
C ASP A 224 -1.48 -4.21 -5.15
N ILE A 225 -0.49 -3.49 -4.61
CA ILE A 225 0.04 -2.23 -5.15
C ILE A 225 1.31 -2.53 -5.95
N ILE A 226 1.58 -1.71 -6.97
CA ILE A 226 2.88 -1.73 -7.66
C ILE A 226 3.81 -0.75 -6.96
N GLY A 227 4.99 -1.24 -6.56
CA GLY A 227 6.08 -0.39 -6.07
C GLY A 227 7.11 -0.18 -7.16
N VAL A 228 7.64 1.03 -7.26
CA VAL A 228 8.73 1.38 -8.18
C VAL A 228 9.89 1.91 -7.35
N VAL A 229 11.03 1.22 -7.43
CA VAL A 229 12.27 1.71 -6.79
C VAL A 229 12.88 2.76 -7.69
N ASP A 230 13.09 3.96 -7.16
CA ASP A 230 13.72 5.04 -7.90
C ASP A 230 15.20 4.75 -8.16
N THR A 231 15.71 5.29 -9.26
CA THR A 231 17.15 5.27 -9.55
C THR A 231 17.95 6.13 -8.61
N ILE A 232 17.34 7.24 -8.18
CA ILE A 232 17.94 8.18 -7.26
C ILE A 232 17.74 7.59 -5.87
N VAL A 233 18.82 7.47 -5.12
CA VAL A 233 18.78 7.10 -3.69
C VAL A 233 19.16 8.31 -2.85
N GLU A 234 18.73 8.28 -1.60
CA GLU A 234 19.10 9.33 -0.66
C GLU A 234 20.49 9.05 -0.07
N PRO A 235 21.30 10.09 0.19
CA PRO A 235 21.08 11.49 -0.18
C PRO A 235 21.35 11.76 -1.67
N GLU A 236 20.44 12.50 -2.33
CA GLU A 236 20.46 12.68 -3.80
C GLU A 236 21.74 13.37 -4.31
N ASN A 237 22.32 14.27 -3.51
CA ASN A 237 23.51 15.05 -3.86
C ASN A 237 24.82 14.24 -3.91
N LYS A 238 24.79 12.92 -3.66
CA LYS A 238 25.98 12.06 -3.67
C LYS A 238 26.15 11.25 -4.94
N ASN A 239 25.28 11.40 -5.94
CA ASN A 239 25.34 10.69 -7.22
C ASN A 239 25.46 9.17 -7.06
N ILE A 240 24.76 8.62 -6.07
CA ILE A 240 24.61 7.18 -5.91
C ILE A 240 23.37 6.78 -6.70
N GLY A 241 23.52 5.78 -7.55
CA GLY A 241 22.44 5.27 -8.37
C GLY A 241 22.07 3.86 -7.94
N HIS A 242 20.78 3.60 -7.77
CA HIS A 242 20.29 2.24 -7.80
C HIS A 242 20.40 1.69 -9.23
N LEU A 243 21.18 0.62 -9.42
CA LEU A 243 21.26 -0.09 -10.68
C LEU A 243 19.91 -0.72 -10.99
N PRO A 244 19.50 -0.76 -12.27
CA PRO A 244 18.15 -1.14 -12.61
C PRO A 244 17.83 -2.58 -12.16
N ALA A 245 16.90 -2.70 -11.21
CA ALA A 245 15.56 -3.22 -11.46
C ALA A 245 14.57 -2.33 -10.70
N ARG A 246 13.58 -1.78 -11.40
CA ARG A 246 12.78 -0.64 -10.95
C ARG A 246 11.32 -0.98 -10.67
N ILE A 247 10.95 -2.25 -10.78
CA ILE A 247 9.57 -2.69 -10.58
C ILE A 247 9.55 -3.75 -9.49
N LEU A 248 8.83 -3.45 -8.43
CA LEU A 248 8.45 -4.40 -7.42
C LEU A 248 7.03 -4.85 -7.77
N ASP A 249 6.92 -6.06 -8.33
CA ASP A 249 5.64 -6.67 -8.65
C ASP A 249 4.76 -6.74 -7.38
N PRO A 250 3.42 -6.71 -7.48
CA PRO A 250 2.57 -6.92 -6.31
C PRO A 250 2.87 -8.29 -5.69
N PHE A 251 3.37 -8.29 -4.46
CA PHE A 251 3.62 -9.51 -3.71
C PHE A 251 3.23 -9.32 -2.25
N ARG A 252 2.65 -10.37 -1.68
CA ARG A 252 2.01 -10.32 -0.36
C ARG A 252 2.86 -10.87 0.77
N THR A 253 4.01 -11.46 0.44
CA THR A 253 4.91 -12.00 1.46
C THR A 253 5.98 -10.97 1.77
N PHE A 254 6.04 -10.58 3.04
CA PHE A 254 7.14 -9.80 3.58
C PHE A 254 8.46 -10.53 3.39
N ARG A 255 9.30 -10.02 2.50
CA ARG A 255 10.54 -10.67 2.04
C ARG A 255 11.59 -9.63 1.72
N ASP A 256 12.82 -10.06 1.86
CA ASP A 256 13.99 -9.34 1.38
C ASP A 256 13.89 -9.13 -0.15
N ARG A 257 14.10 -7.90 -0.59
CA ARG A 257 14.21 -7.50 -1.99
C ARG A 257 15.59 -6.93 -2.21
N GLN A 258 16.33 -7.58 -3.11
CA GLN A 258 17.69 -7.17 -3.45
C GLN A 258 17.68 -5.77 -4.08
N VAL A 259 18.67 -4.98 -3.69
CA VAL A 259 18.95 -3.67 -4.27
C VAL A 259 20.42 -3.61 -4.67
N GLU A 260 20.71 -2.99 -5.80
CA GLU A 260 22.07 -2.81 -6.30
C GLU A 260 22.39 -1.34 -6.33
N LEU A 261 23.41 -0.91 -5.60
CA LEU A 261 23.79 0.48 -5.46
C LEU A 261 25.18 0.66 -6.05
N TYR A 262 25.30 1.62 -6.96
CA TYR A 262 26.57 1.99 -7.56
C TYR A 262 26.89 3.45 -7.23
N ASN A 263 28.09 3.68 -6.71
CA ASN A 263 28.56 5.02 -6.43
C ASN A 263 29.28 5.61 -7.66
N SER A 264 28.52 6.34 -8.47
CA SER A 264 29.05 7.15 -9.58
C SER A 264 29.59 8.51 -9.13
N GLY A 265 29.44 8.87 -7.86
CA GLY A 265 29.99 10.09 -7.28
C GLY A 265 31.49 10.01 -7.00
N ASP A 266 32.03 11.15 -6.57
CA ASP A 266 33.46 11.29 -6.25
C ASP A 266 33.79 11.09 -4.77
N GLN A 267 32.78 10.90 -3.92
CA GLN A 267 32.92 10.78 -2.47
C GLN A 267 32.45 9.43 -1.96
N GLU A 268 33.13 8.94 -0.93
CA GLU A 268 32.69 7.78 -0.16
C GLU A 268 31.50 8.15 0.75
N ILE A 269 30.57 7.22 0.93
CA ILE A 269 29.40 7.41 1.80
C ILE A 269 29.24 6.23 2.77
N SER A 270 28.77 6.47 3.99
CA SER A 270 28.38 5.39 4.90
C SER A 270 27.12 4.70 4.41
N LEU A 271 27.08 3.36 4.46
CA LEU A 271 25.89 2.59 4.05
C LEU A 271 24.68 2.90 4.92
N ALA A 272 24.87 3.21 6.20
CA ALA A 272 23.80 3.60 7.12
C ALA A 272 23.06 4.90 6.72
N LYS A 273 23.70 5.74 5.89
CA LYS A 273 23.09 6.98 5.39
C LYS A 273 22.31 6.79 4.08
N ILE A 274 22.45 5.63 3.44
CA ILE A 274 21.80 5.39 2.15
C ILE A 274 20.38 4.86 2.39
N LYS A 275 19.40 5.55 1.81
CA LYS A 275 18.01 5.08 1.80
C LYS A 275 17.51 4.90 0.37
N VAL A 276 16.76 3.83 0.15
CA VAL A 276 16.17 3.49 -1.14
C VAL A 276 14.78 4.09 -1.22
N ARG A 277 14.54 4.86 -2.26
CA ARG A 277 13.28 5.55 -2.49
C ARG A 277 12.31 4.68 -3.29
N ILE A 278 11.05 4.63 -2.86
CA ILE A 278 10.00 3.82 -3.48
C ILE A 278 8.74 4.65 -3.69
N ARG A 279 8.26 4.67 -4.93
CA ARG A 279 6.97 5.26 -5.34
C ARG A 279 5.93 4.17 -5.56
N PHE A 280 4.66 4.49 -5.35
CA PHE A 280 3.58 3.51 -5.41
C PHE A 280 2.50 3.89 -6.42
N PHE A 281 2.00 2.89 -7.14
CA PHE A 281 1.01 3.05 -8.21
C PHE A 281 -0.15 2.06 -8.03
N ARG A 282 -1.37 2.52 -8.28
CA ARG A 282 -2.59 1.70 -8.21
C ARG A 282 -2.64 0.70 -9.35
N THR A 283 -3.21 -0.47 -9.08
CA THR A 283 -3.65 -1.42 -10.12
C THR A 283 -5.17 -1.28 -10.30
N ASN A 284 -5.68 -1.37 -11.54
CA ASN A 284 -7.12 -1.22 -11.84
C ASN A 284 -8.04 -2.32 -11.26
N ASN A 285 -7.56 -3.14 -10.31
CA ASN A 285 -8.36 -4.13 -9.64
C ASN A 285 -7.96 -4.24 -8.16
N PRO A 286 -8.67 -3.55 -7.23
CA PRO A 286 -8.45 -3.68 -5.80
C PRO A 286 -9.07 -4.98 -5.29
N LEU A 287 -8.69 -6.13 -5.83
CA LEU A 287 -9.09 -7.44 -5.32
C LEU A 287 -7.95 -8.44 -5.51
N THR A 288 -7.25 -8.77 -4.42
CA THR A 288 -7.45 -10.06 -3.76
C THR A 288 -6.64 -10.13 -2.45
N VAL A 289 -7.29 -10.49 -1.35
CA VAL A 289 -6.79 -11.09 -0.08
C VAL A 289 -5.56 -10.46 0.65
N PRO A 290 -5.74 -9.94 1.88
CA PRO A 290 -4.64 -9.63 2.81
C PRO A 290 -3.96 -10.89 3.39
N LEU A 291 -2.63 -10.86 3.52
CA LEU A 291 -1.76 -11.72 4.32
C LEU A 291 -0.98 -10.74 5.22
N GLU A 292 -1.19 -10.55 6.51
CA GLU A 292 -1.64 -11.42 7.60
C GLU A 292 -3.03 -11.01 8.10
N LYS A 293 -3.98 -11.94 8.17
CA LYS A 293 -5.20 -11.71 8.95
C LYS A 293 -4.90 -12.08 10.39
N ILE A 294 -5.17 -11.19 11.34
CA ILE A 294 -5.72 -11.67 12.61
C ILE A 294 -7.06 -12.28 12.22
N LYS A 295 -7.06 -13.59 11.99
CA LYS A 295 -8.27 -14.38 11.93
C LYS A 295 -8.87 -14.26 13.33
N ILE A 296 -9.62 -13.19 13.61
CA ILE A 296 -10.72 -13.33 14.56
C ILE A 296 -11.49 -14.50 13.99
N LYS A 297 -11.79 -15.52 14.80
CA LYS A 297 -12.21 -16.87 14.36
C LYS A 297 -13.21 -16.90 13.19
N ASN A 298 -13.94 -15.81 12.90
CA ASN A 298 -14.92 -15.66 11.84
C ASN A 298 -14.84 -14.27 11.12
N GLY A 299 -14.10 -14.07 10.01
CA GLY A 299 -14.28 -12.90 9.08
C GLY A 299 -13.36 -11.65 9.18
N TYR A 300 -13.71 -10.55 8.48
CA TYR A 300 -13.01 -9.24 8.42
C TYR A 300 -13.84 -8.10 9.04
N ARG A 301 -13.21 -6.98 9.45
CA ARG A 301 -13.92 -5.77 9.90
C ARG A 301 -14.35 -4.90 8.72
N LEU A 302 -15.42 -4.13 8.89
CA LEU A 302 -15.99 -3.29 7.82
C LEU A 302 -14.99 -2.26 7.29
N TYR A 303 -14.30 -1.59 8.23
CA TYR A 303 -13.32 -0.55 7.93
C TYR A 303 -12.01 -1.11 7.33
N ASP A 304 -11.83 -2.43 7.32
CA ASP A 304 -10.74 -3.09 6.58
C ASP A 304 -11.10 -3.31 5.11
N LEU A 305 -12.40 -3.26 4.77
CA LEU A 305 -12.93 -3.63 3.46
C LEU A 305 -13.29 -2.42 2.59
N LEU A 306 -13.74 -1.33 3.20
CA LEU A 306 -14.29 -0.16 2.50
C LEU A 306 -13.45 1.10 2.73
N THR A 307 -13.36 1.95 1.70
CA THR A 307 -12.84 3.32 1.83
C THR A 307 -13.91 4.26 2.42
N THR A 308 -13.52 5.46 2.86
CA THR A 308 -14.45 6.48 3.35
C THR A 308 -15.44 6.93 2.28
N SER A 309 -14.97 7.09 1.03
CA SER A 309 -15.84 7.35 -0.13
C SER A 309 -16.88 6.25 -0.37
N GLU A 310 -16.52 4.99 -0.16
CA GLU A 310 -17.45 3.86 -0.30
C GLU A 310 -18.46 3.81 0.85
N ILE A 311 -18.03 4.19 2.05
CA ILE A 311 -18.91 4.36 3.21
C ILE A 311 -19.91 5.50 2.96
N TYR A 312 -19.47 6.63 2.42
CA TYR A 312 -20.35 7.74 2.04
C TYR A 312 -21.44 7.30 1.06
N THR A 313 -21.05 6.55 0.02
CA THR A 313 -21.98 6.00 -0.96
C THR A 313 -23.00 5.03 -0.36
N LEU A 314 -22.65 4.29 0.71
CA LEU A 314 -23.61 3.45 1.45
C LEU A 314 -24.65 4.26 2.23
N PHE A 315 -24.30 5.44 2.74
CA PHE A 315 -25.27 6.29 3.41
C PHE A 315 -26.25 6.93 2.42
N ASN A 316 -25.77 7.28 1.22
CA ASN A 316 -26.63 7.82 0.15
C ASN A 316 -27.65 6.82 -0.40
N SER A 317 -27.51 5.53 -0.10
CA SER A 317 -28.49 4.52 -0.51
C SER A 317 -29.63 4.33 0.49
N ILE A 318 -29.62 5.01 1.64
CA ILE A 318 -30.70 4.96 2.63
C ILE A 318 -31.90 5.76 2.11
N GLU A 319 -33.06 5.11 2.03
CA GLU A 319 -34.30 5.76 1.60
C GLU A 319 -34.81 6.75 2.66
N LYS A 320 -35.50 7.81 2.22
CA LYS A 320 -35.94 8.92 3.09
C LYS A 320 -36.83 8.48 4.26
N ASP A 321 -37.68 7.47 4.04
CA ASP A 321 -38.61 6.93 5.04
C ASP A 321 -38.06 5.66 5.75
N SER A 322 -36.76 5.41 5.59
CA SER A 322 -36.05 4.30 6.21
C SER A 322 -35.45 4.71 7.56
N LEU A 323 -35.48 3.80 8.52
CA LEU A 323 -34.67 3.88 9.74
C LEU A 323 -33.18 3.66 9.42
N GLY A 324 -32.89 2.88 8.38
CA GLY A 324 -31.55 2.49 7.99
C GLY A 324 -31.53 1.23 7.14
N ILE A 325 -30.33 0.68 6.92
CA ILE A 325 -30.11 -0.50 6.09
C ILE A 325 -29.44 -1.61 6.88
N ILE A 326 -29.84 -2.86 6.64
CA ILE A 326 -29.06 -4.04 7.00
C ILE A 326 -28.21 -4.45 5.81
N LEU A 327 -26.89 -4.31 5.91
CA LEU A 327 -25.95 -4.87 4.96
C LEU A 327 -25.59 -6.30 5.31
N ASN A 328 -25.64 -7.18 4.31
CA ASN A 328 -25.23 -8.57 4.37
C ASN A 328 -24.23 -8.89 3.25
N LYS A 329 -23.74 -10.13 3.25
CA LYS A 329 -22.83 -10.66 2.22
C LYS A 329 -23.45 -10.54 0.81
N GLY A 330 -23.10 -9.46 0.10
CA GLY A 330 -23.56 -9.19 -1.27
C GLY A 330 -25.03 -8.77 -1.40
N ASN A 331 -25.68 -8.35 -0.31
CA ASN A 331 -27.05 -7.85 -0.35
C ASN A 331 -27.30 -6.78 0.73
N PHE A 332 -28.38 -6.02 0.59
CA PHE A 332 -28.86 -5.07 1.59
C PHE A 332 -30.38 -5.11 1.73
N ILE A 333 -30.90 -4.67 2.87
CA ILE A 333 -32.33 -4.57 3.15
C ILE A 333 -32.62 -3.25 3.86
N GLN A 334 -33.54 -2.46 3.30
CA GLN A 334 -34.07 -1.27 3.97
C GLN A 334 -34.90 -1.67 5.19
N ILE A 335 -34.79 -0.90 6.28
CA ILE A 335 -35.64 -1.04 7.47
C ILE A 335 -36.62 0.13 7.46
N PRO A 336 -37.91 -0.09 7.15
CA PRO A 336 -38.91 0.96 7.22
C PRO A 336 -38.98 1.60 8.61
N ARG A 337 -39.22 2.92 8.65
CA ARG A 337 -39.50 3.63 9.89
C ARG A 337 -40.99 3.49 10.23
N ALA A 338 -41.30 3.05 11.44
CA ALA A 338 -42.67 3.07 11.97
C ALA A 338 -43.11 4.50 12.28
N THR A 339 -44.42 4.74 12.29
CA THR A 339 -45.01 6.01 12.75
C THR A 339 -44.55 6.38 14.16
N ASP A 340 -44.46 5.39 15.06
CA ASP A 340 -43.74 5.50 16.34
C ASP A 340 -42.44 4.68 16.27
N SER A 341 -41.32 5.38 16.07
CA SER A 341 -39.97 4.80 15.99
C SER A 341 -39.46 4.20 17.32
N LYS A 342 -40.15 4.42 18.44
CA LYS A 342 -39.80 3.89 19.77
C LYS A 342 -40.76 2.81 20.25
N GLY A 343 -41.88 2.60 19.56
CA GLY A 343 -42.89 1.62 19.89
C GLY A 343 -42.53 0.19 19.48
N GLU A 344 -43.34 -0.77 19.93
CA GLU A 344 -43.16 -2.20 19.63
C GLU A 344 -43.24 -2.52 18.14
N ALA A 345 -44.02 -1.73 17.38
CA ALA A 345 -44.13 -1.86 15.93
C ALA A 345 -42.78 -1.69 15.21
N GLN A 346 -41.94 -0.73 15.65
CA GLN A 346 -40.61 -0.55 15.07
C GLN A 346 -39.71 -1.76 15.31
N ILE A 347 -39.81 -2.36 16.50
CA ILE A 347 -39.06 -3.57 16.87
C ILE A 347 -39.49 -4.74 15.99
N GLU A 348 -40.78 -4.89 15.73
CA GLU A 348 -41.30 -5.97 14.89
C GLU A 348 -40.93 -5.79 13.41
N ILE A 349 -40.96 -4.56 12.89
CA ILE A 349 -40.43 -4.22 11.55
C ILE A 349 -38.96 -4.63 11.43
N ILE A 350 -38.15 -4.30 12.45
CA ILE A 350 -36.74 -4.65 12.49
C ILE A 350 -36.54 -6.17 12.47
N LYS A 351 -37.26 -6.93 13.30
CA LYS A 351 -37.19 -8.41 13.28
C LYS A 351 -37.55 -8.97 11.90
N ASN A 352 -38.61 -8.45 11.28
CA ASN A 352 -39.04 -8.88 9.95
C ASN A 352 -37.99 -8.57 8.88
N SER A 353 -37.38 -7.38 8.90
CA SER A 353 -36.28 -7.03 7.99
C SER A 353 -35.05 -7.91 8.20
N ILE A 354 -34.72 -8.28 9.45
CA ILE A 354 -33.62 -9.22 9.71
C ILE A 354 -33.94 -10.61 9.18
N PHE A 355 -35.16 -11.11 9.41
CA PHE A 355 -35.61 -12.40 8.90
C PHE A 355 -35.51 -12.42 7.37
N LYS A 356 -36.01 -11.37 6.70
CA LYS A 356 -35.83 -11.19 5.25
C LYS A 356 -34.36 -11.22 4.84
N SER A 357 -33.47 -10.67 5.67
CA SER A 357 -32.03 -10.61 5.38
C SER A 357 -31.34 -11.98 5.45
N THR A 358 -31.99 -12.98 6.04
CA THR A 358 -31.47 -14.35 6.13
C THR A 358 -31.67 -15.17 4.86
N PHE A 359 -32.58 -14.78 3.97
CA PHE A 359 -32.82 -15.52 2.73
C PHE A 359 -31.65 -15.37 1.75
N ARG A 360 -31.24 -16.48 1.11
CA ARG A 360 -30.06 -16.53 0.19
C ARG A 360 -30.20 -15.67 -1.08
N LYS A 361 -31.42 -15.25 -1.42
CA LYS A 361 -31.73 -14.35 -2.55
C LYS A 361 -32.95 -13.51 -2.21
N PRO A 362 -32.82 -12.40 -1.48
CA PRO A 362 -33.93 -11.48 -1.32
C PRO A 362 -34.17 -10.83 -2.69
N ARG A 363 -35.35 -11.05 -3.26
CA ARG A 363 -35.86 -10.22 -4.35
C ARG A 363 -36.17 -8.87 -3.73
N GLU A 364 -35.46 -7.82 -4.13
CA GLU A 364 -36.07 -6.51 -4.43
C GLU A 364 -35.07 -5.57 -5.10
N SER A 365 -35.63 -4.69 -5.91
CA SER A 365 -35.01 -3.79 -6.88
C SER A 365 -33.93 -2.91 -6.27
N SER A 366 -32.74 -2.94 -6.88
CA SER A 366 -31.74 -1.88 -6.71
C SER A 366 -32.44 -0.52 -6.88
N PRO A 367 -32.29 0.42 -5.93
CA PRO A 367 -32.71 1.79 -6.13
C PRO A 367 -32.22 2.27 -7.49
N VAL A 368 -33.13 2.83 -8.29
CA VAL A 368 -32.99 3.10 -9.73
C VAL A 368 -31.78 4.00 -10.09
N ASN A 369 -31.05 4.52 -9.11
CA ASN A 369 -29.93 5.47 -9.28
C ASN A 369 -28.58 5.03 -8.66
N LEU A 370 -28.39 3.77 -8.26
CA LEU A 370 -27.10 3.34 -7.69
C LEU A 370 -26.18 2.80 -8.79
N GLY A 371 -25.31 3.67 -9.32
CA GLY A 371 -24.39 3.37 -10.43
C GLY A 371 -23.35 2.28 -10.15
N CYS A 372 -22.44 2.04 -11.11
CA CYS A 372 -21.45 0.96 -11.09
C CYS A 372 -20.53 0.91 -9.86
N GLU A 373 -20.38 2.01 -9.10
CA GLU A 373 -19.59 2.04 -7.87
C GLU A 373 -20.27 1.31 -6.71
N TYR A 374 -21.59 1.39 -6.60
CA TYR A 374 -22.35 0.72 -5.54
C TYR A 374 -22.27 -0.81 -5.65
N GLU A 375 -22.37 -1.33 -6.87
CA GLU A 375 -22.20 -2.77 -7.13
C GLU A 375 -20.77 -3.26 -6.80
N LYS A 376 -19.76 -2.41 -7.04
CA LYS A 376 -18.37 -2.72 -6.65
C LYS A 376 -18.24 -2.78 -5.13
N THR A 377 -18.84 -1.83 -4.41
CA THR A 377 -18.91 -1.83 -2.94
C THR A 377 -19.59 -3.09 -2.40
N LEU A 378 -20.74 -3.49 -2.97
CA LEU A 378 -21.43 -4.72 -2.58
C LEU A 378 -20.60 -5.99 -2.81
N LYS A 379 -19.84 -6.06 -3.90
CA LYS A 379 -18.91 -7.18 -4.15
C LYS A 379 -17.81 -7.27 -3.09
N LYS A 380 -17.29 -6.14 -2.59
CA LYS A 380 -16.30 -6.13 -1.49
C LYS A 380 -16.87 -6.72 -0.19
N LEU A 381 -18.14 -6.45 0.09
CA LEU A 381 -18.85 -6.95 1.26
C LEU A 381 -19.13 -8.47 1.21
N SER A 382 -18.89 -9.13 0.07
CA SER A 382 -18.93 -10.60 -0.01
C SER A 382 -17.89 -11.29 0.89
N ALA A 383 -16.86 -10.55 1.32
CA ALA A 383 -15.83 -11.00 2.23
C ALA A 383 -16.20 -10.83 3.72
N LEU A 384 -17.33 -10.19 4.05
CA LEU A 384 -17.81 -10.07 5.43
C LEU A 384 -18.00 -11.46 6.07
N GLY A 385 -17.67 -11.58 7.36
CA GLY A 385 -17.81 -12.83 8.11
C GLY A 385 -17.87 -12.60 9.62
N GLY A 386 -18.40 -13.60 10.33
CA GLY A 386 -18.55 -13.61 11.79
C GLY A 386 -19.35 -12.46 12.37
N VAL A 387 -18.73 -11.71 13.30
CA VAL A 387 -19.36 -10.56 13.98
C VAL A 387 -19.88 -9.54 12.96
N ASN A 388 -19.16 -9.35 11.85
CA ASN A 388 -19.52 -8.41 10.77
C ASN A 388 -20.35 -9.03 9.64
N SER A 389 -20.91 -10.24 9.81
CA SER A 389 -21.71 -10.88 8.76
C SER A 389 -22.98 -10.09 8.40
N ARG A 390 -23.47 -9.28 9.34
CA ARG A 390 -24.57 -8.33 9.17
C ARG A 390 -24.22 -7.01 9.85
N ILE A 391 -24.50 -5.91 9.17
CA ILE A 391 -24.13 -4.56 9.63
C ILE A 391 -25.36 -3.68 9.52
N PHE A 392 -25.70 -2.97 10.59
CA PHE A 392 -26.73 -1.95 10.57
C PHE A 392 -26.08 -0.63 10.16
N ILE A 393 -26.65 0.06 9.18
CA ILE A 393 -26.25 1.39 8.74
C ILE A 393 -27.41 2.36 8.96
N GLY A 394 -27.14 3.52 9.56
CA GLY A 394 -28.17 4.55 9.77
C GLY A 394 -27.58 5.94 10.04
N HIS A 395 -28.43 6.95 10.10
CA HIS A 395 -28.02 8.32 10.46
C HIS A 395 -28.08 8.60 11.97
N GLU A 396 -28.71 7.70 12.73
CA GLU A 396 -28.87 7.84 14.17
C GLU A 396 -28.56 6.53 14.87
N PHE A 397 -27.94 6.62 16.04
CA PHE A 397 -27.68 5.46 16.88
C PHE A 397 -29.01 4.87 17.37
N PRO A 398 -29.25 3.56 17.19
CA PRO A 398 -30.51 2.95 17.61
C PRO A 398 -30.69 3.00 19.13
N THR A 399 -31.94 2.98 19.58
CA THR A 399 -32.24 2.91 21.02
C THR A 399 -31.68 1.62 21.64
N PRO A 400 -31.43 1.58 22.97
CA PRO A 400 -30.92 0.38 23.63
C PRO A 400 -31.77 -0.89 23.39
N ALA A 401 -33.10 -0.75 23.29
CA ALA A 401 -34.02 -1.84 23.01
C ALA A 401 -33.85 -2.38 21.58
N VAL A 402 -33.64 -1.49 20.62
CA VAL A 402 -33.36 -1.84 19.22
C VAL A 402 -31.99 -2.53 19.10
N ILE A 403 -30.96 -2.04 19.79
CA ILE A 403 -29.65 -2.70 19.83
C ILE A 403 -29.79 -4.14 20.35
N ASP A 404 -30.56 -4.36 21.41
CA ASP A 404 -30.76 -5.71 21.97
C ASP A 404 -31.53 -6.62 21.03
N ALA A 405 -32.53 -6.09 20.30
CA ALA A 405 -33.26 -6.84 19.29
C ALA A 405 -32.34 -7.25 18.13
N LEU A 406 -31.59 -6.29 17.56
CA LEU A 406 -30.62 -6.51 16.49
C LEU A 406 -29.53 -7.51 16.93
N ARG A 407 -29.06 -7.40 18.17
CA ARG A 407 -28.09 -8.33 18.76
C ARG A 407 -28.66 -9.74 18.92
N ARG A 408 -29.90 -9.91 19.39
CA ARG A 408 -30.50 -11.25 19.47
C ARG A 408 -30.56 -11.96 18.12
N SER A 409 -30.68 -11.21 17.03
CA SER A 409 -30.75 -11.74 15.66
C SER A 409 -29.39 -11.87 14.94
N GLY A 410 -28.29 -11.73 15.66
CA GLY A 410 -26.93 -11.95 15.14
C GLY A 410 -26.26 -10.73 14.49
N LEU A 411 -26.92 -9.57 14.43
CA LEU A 411 -26.28 -8.32 14.01
C LEU A 411 -25.42 -7.79 15.16
N ARG A 412 -24.16 -7.45 14.89
CA ARG A 412 -23.22 -6.98 15.93
C ARG A 412 -22.53 -5.69 15.58
N THR A 413 -22.67 -5.21 14.35
CA THR A 413 -21.92 -4.07 13.84
C THR A 413 -22.89 -2.96 13.47
N PHE A 414 -22.64 -1.78 14.01
CA PHE A 414 -23.47 -0.60 13.84
C PHE A 414 -22.61 0.51 13.25
N LEU A 415 -22.91 0.95 12.04
CA LEU A 415 -22.21 2.04 11.35
C LEU A 415 -23.15 3.23 11.20
N ILE A 416 -22.86 4.31 11.93
CA ILE A 416 -23.75 5.46 12.01
C ILE A 416 -23.09 6.71 11.42
N ALA A 417 -23.78 7.40 10.51
CA ALA A 417 -23.36 8.70 10.00
C ALA A 417 -23.93 9.81 10.89
N THR A 418 -23.10 10.39 11.72
CA THR A 418 -23.54 11.47 12.62
C THR A 418 -22.36 12.34 13.06
N HIS A 419 -22.62 13.64 13.15
CA HIS A 419 -21.66 14.62 13.64
C HIS A 419 -21.74 14.68 15.18
N ASN A 420 -20.66 14.24 15.85
CA ASN A 420 -20.49 14.26 17.32
C ASN A 420 -21.73 13.81 18.13
N PRO A 421 -21.98 12.50 18.25
CA PRO A 421 -23.14 11.98 18.95
C PRO A 421 -23.05 12.21 20.47
N ILE A 422 -24.18 12.57 21.07
CA ILE A 422 -24.31 12.77 22.51
C ILE A 422 -25.09 11.58 23.09
N PHE A 423 -24.53 10.95 24.12
CA PHE A 423 -25.13 9.79 24.78
C PHE A 423 -25.36 10.08 26.26
N LYS A 424 -26.41 9.46 26.82
CA LYS A 424 -26.58 9.35 28.27
C LYS A 424 -25.58 8.32 28.81
N ASP A 425 -25.15 8.50 30.06
CA ASP A 425 -24.21 7.61 30.74
C ASP A 425 -24.59 6.12 30.63
N ASP A 426 -25.87 5.79 30.81
CA ASP A 426 -26.34 4.41 30.72
C ASP A 426 -26.18 3.82 29.32
N TYR A 427 -26.31 4.65 28.29
CA TYR A 427 -26.09 4.24 26.91
C TYR A 427 -24.60 3.96 26.67
N VAL A 428 -23.72 4.84 27.16
CA VAL A 428 -22.25 4.66 27.06
C VAL A 428 -21.81 3.39 27.79
N LYS A 429 -22.27 3.20 29.04
CA LYS A 429 -22.00 1.98 29.83
C LYS A 429 -22.44 0.73 29.09
N LYS A 430 -23.63 0.77 28.48
CA LYS A 430 -24.12 -0.34 27.66
C LYS A 430 -23.22 -0.61 26.46
N MET A 431 -22.83 0.42 25.70
CA MET A 431 -21.91 0.26 24.58
C MET A 431 -20.57 -0.36 25.02
N ILE A 432 -19.99 0.11 26.13
CA ILE A 432 -18.75 -0.45 26.69
C ILE A 432 -18.93 -1.95 26.97
N ASN A 433 -19.97 -2.32 27.73
CA ASN A 433 -20.25 -3.72 28.06
C ASN A 433 -20.40 -4.59 26.81
N LEU A 434 -21.10 -4.07 25.79
CA LEU A 434 -21.29 -4.77 24.52
C LEU A 434 -19.99 -4.90 23.73
N THR A 435 -19.12 -3.89 23.72
CA THR A 435 -17.84 -3.92 23.01
C THR A 435 -16.83 -4.88 23.66
N HIS A 436 -16.82 -5.03 24.99
CA HIS A 436 -15.89 -5.91 25.72
C HIS A 436 -16.38 -7.36 25.92
N THR A 437 -17.53 -7.74 25.36
CA THR A 437 -18.05 -9.12 25.51
C THR A 437 -17.18 -10.13 24.75
N GLN A 438 -16.55 -11.07 25.46
CA GLN A 438 -15.52 -12.00 24.93
C GLN A 438 -15.96 -12.87 23.73
N HIS A 439 -17.22 -13.35 23.71
CA HIS A 439 -17.70 -14.29 22.69
C HIS A 439 -18.72 -13.71 21.70
N SER A 440 -19.15 -12.45 21.90
CA SER A 440 -20.21 -11.84 21.07
C SER A 440 -20.18 -10.31 21.09
N GLY A 441 -18.98 -9.73 21.15
CA GLY A 441 -18.79 -8.29 21.19
C GLY A 441 -19.47 -7.55 20.03
N CYS A 442 -20.01 -6.37 20.32
CA CYS A 442 -20.54 -5.47 19.30
C CYS A 442 -19.48 -4.45 18.87
N GLU A 443 -19.53 -4.07 17.60
CA GLU A 443 -18.70 -3.01 17.03
C GLU A 443 -19.59 -1.82 16.69
N PHE A 444 -19.28 -0.67 17.31
CA PHE A 444 -19.95 0.59 17.00
C PHE A 444 -18.98 1.48 16.24
N LEU A 445 -19.39 1.92 15.06
CA LEU A 445 -18.64 2.76 14.15
C LEU A 445 -19.41 4.06 13.95
N ARG A 446 -18.67 5.17 13.92
CA ARG A 446 -19.18 6.49 13.60
C ARG A 446 -18.46 7.02 12.37
N TYR A 447 -19.21 7.38 11.35
CA TYR A 447 -18.69 8.12 10.21
C TYR A 447 -19.09 9.59 10.35
N ASP A 448 -18.09 10.47 10.26
CA ASP A 448 -18.28 11.92 10.24
C ASP A 448 -18.09 12.42 8.80
N SER A 449 -19.20 12.75 8.15
CA SER A 449 -19.21 13.22 6.77
C SER A 449 -18.64 14.64 6.61
N GLY A 450 -18.56 15.43 7.69
CA GLY A 450 -18.03 16.79 7.64
C GLY A 450 -16.51 16.83 7.43
N ILE A 451 -15.81 15.81 7.92
CA ILE A 451 -14.35 15.69 7.87
C ILE A 451 -13.87 14.39 7.20
N ASP A 452 -14.79 13.64 6.61
CA ASP A 452 -14.56 12.34 5.95
C ASP A 452 -13.79 11.32 6.82
N LYS A 453 -14.10 11.24 8.13
CA LYS A 453 -13.42 10.34 9.08
C LYS A 453 -14.30 9.25 9.62
N LEU A 454 -13.72 8.06 9.80
CA LEU A 454 -14.35 6.91 10.42
C LEU A 454 -13.73 6.62 11.79
N TYR A 455 -14.59 6.41 12.78
CA TYR A 455 -14.22 6.13 14.15
C TYR A 455 -14.82 4.81 14.62
N THR A 456 -14.15 4.15 15.56
CA THR A 456 -14.65 3.00 16.30
C THR A 456 -14.81 3.34 17.78
N PHE A 457 -15.84 2.82 18.40
CA PHE A 457 -16.05 2.96 19.83
C PHE A 457 -15.18 1.97 20.61
N TYR A 458 -14.46 2.47 21.61
CA TYR A 458 -13.69 1.67 22.56
C TYR A 458 -13.52 2.42 23.88
N HIS A 459 -13.69 1.73 25.02
CA HIS A 459 -13.53 2.31 26.36
C HIS A 459 -14.23 3.68 26.60
N GLY A 460 -15.41 3.89 26.02
CA GLY A 460 -16.21 5.11 26.25
C GLY A 460 -15.95 6.22 25.23
N SER A 461 -15.04 6.03 24.29
CA SER A 461 -14.67 7.05 23.31
C SER A 461 -14.75 6.53 21.88
N PHE A 462 -15.08 7.43 20.95
CA PHE A 462 -14.88 7.20 19.52
C PHE A 462 -13.47 7.64 19.16
N MET A 463 -12.67 6.71 18.62
CA MET A 463 -11.28 6.93 18.21
C MET A 463 -11.06 6.32 16.84
N GLU A 464 -9.97 6.66 16.16
CA GLU A 464 -9.70 6.04 14.86
C GLU A 464 -9.47 4.53 15.06
N PRO A 465 -9.83 3.66 14.09
CA PRO A 465 -9.69 2.21 14.24
C PRO A 465 -8.29 1.74 14.64
N ASP A 466 -7.26 2.48 14.24
CA ASP A 466 -5.86 2.18 14.56
C ASP A 466 -5.52 2.56 16.01
N ASP A 467 -6.10 3.64 16.53
CA ASP A 467 -5.94 4.08 17.92
C ASP A 467 -6.51 3.08 18.91
N LYS A 468 -7.59 2.36 18.55
CA LYS A 468 -8.18 1.31 19.39
C LYS A 468 -7.17 0.23 19.77
N VAL A 469 -6.28 -0.15 18.86
CA VAL A 469 -5.26 -1.18 19.13
C VAL A 469 -4.13 -0.62 20.00
N ARG A 470 -3.86 0.67 19.88
CA ARG A 470 -2.84 1.38 20.67
C ARG A 470 -3.35 1.74 22.07
N PHE A 471 -4.65 1.98 22.24
CA PHE A 471 -5.26 2.48 23.47
C PHE A 471 -4.84 1.68 24.71
N ASP A 472 -4.85 0.35 24.63
CA ASP A 472 -4.48 -0.54 25.74
C ASP A 472 -2.97 -0.57 26.05
N LYS A 473 -2.15 -0.05 25.14
CA LYS A 473 -0.68 0.04 25.29
C LYS A 473 -0.24 1.40 25.80
N VAL A 474 -1.10 2.42 25.73
CA VAL A 474 -0.79 3.75 26.24
C VAL A 474 -0.79 3.72 27.76
N ARG A 475 0.35 4.09 28.34
CA ARG A 475 0.53 4.26 29.78
C ARG A 475 0.43 5.72 30.21
N TYR A 476 0.82 6.64 29.32
CA TYR A 476 0.88 8.08 29.60
C TYR A 476 0.01 8.83 28.61
N TRP A 477 -1.08 9.43 29.10
CA TRP A 477 -1.96 10.28 28.33
C TRP A 477 -1.62 11.75 28.57
N PHE A 478 -1.27 12.46 27.50
CA PHE A 478 -1.01 13.89 27.53
C PHE A 478 -2.20 14.62 26.92
N ALA A 479 -2.94 15.34 27.76
CA ALA A 479 -4.01 16.19 27.30
C ALA A 479 -3.45 17.56 26.88
N PHE A 480 -3.60 17.90 25.61
CA PHE A 480 -3.21 19.20 25.06
C PHE A 480 -4.45 20.07 24.92
N TYR A 481 -4.37 21.26 25.50
CA TYR A 481 -5.38 22.29 25.39
C TYR A 481 -4.74 23.49 24.69
N GLY A 482 -5.35 23.94 23.60
CA GLY A 482 -4.77 24.96 22.73
C GLY A 482 -5.80 25.86 22.09
N SER A 483 -5.36 27.04 21.67
CA SER A 483 -6.20 27.98 20.92
C SER A 483 -6.39 27.52 19.48
N HIS A 484 -7.55 27.85 18.91
CA HIS A 484 -7.88 27.64 17.50
C HIS A 484 -7.21 28.66 16.56
N THR A 485 -6.46 29.61 17.12
CA THR A 485 -5.80 30.71 16.40
C THR A 485 -4.58 30.20 15.63
N LYS A 486 -4.42 30.69 14.39
CA LYS A 486 -3.24 30.42 13.55
C LYS A 486 -2.00 31.26 13.93
N GLU A 487 -2.13 32.12 14.94
CA GLU A 487 -1.12 33.08 15.37
C GLU A 487 -0.09 32.47 16.34
N ALA A 488 -0.36 31.28 16.88
CA ALA A 488 0.57 30.58 17.76
C ALA A 488 1.67 29.88 16.94
N ASP A 489 2.93 30.15 17.29
CA ASP A 489 4.08 29.40 16.76
C ASP A 489 4.06 27.97 17.33
N ASN A 490 3.54 27.03 16.55
CA ASN A 490 3.42 25.63 16.93
C ASN A 490 4.77 24.88 16.96
N LYS A 491 5.88 25.51 16.55
CA LYS A 491 7.18 24.84 16.42
C LYS A 491 7.69 24.30 17.76
N LEU A 492 7.56 25.09 18.83
CA LEU A 492 7.95 24.67 20.18
C LEU A 492 7.15 23.45 20.66
N THR A 493 5.84 23.44 20.38
CA THR A 493 5.00 22.31 20.78
C THR A 493 5.29 21.07 19.94
N ILE A 494 5.52 21.22 18.63
CA ILE A 494 5.93 20.11 17.77
C ILE A 494 7.28 19.53 18.23
N ASP A 495 8.25 20.38 18.58
CA ASP A 495 9.56 19.93 19.07
C ASP A 495 9.45 19.23 20.43
N LEU A 496 8.58 19.71 21.32
CA LEU A 496 8.23 19.03 22.57
C LEU A 496 7.61 17.66 22.28
N LEU A 497 6.61 17.59 21.39
CA LEU A 497 5.94 16.35 21.01
C LEU A 497 6.92 15.33 20.41
N LYS A 498 7.86 15.77 19.59
CA LYS A 498 8.93 14.91 19.04
C LYS A 498 9.80 14.33 20.14
N ARG A 499 10.28 15.16 21.08
CA ARG A 499 11.10 14.69 22.21
C ARG A 499 10.34 13.72 23.12
N LEU A 500 9.06 13.99 23.36
CA LEU A 500 8.19 13.10 24.13
C LEU A 500 7.98 11.78 23.37
N ALA A 501 7.75 11.82 22.06
CA ALA A 501 7.60 10.63 21.24
C ALA A 501 8.90 9.80 21.18
N GLU A 502 10.07 10.43 21.13
CA GLU A 502 11.37 9.75 21.23
C GLU A 502 11.56 9.05 22.59
N THR A 503 11.07 9.67 23.67
CA THR A 503 11.24 9.16 25.04
C THR A 503 10.26 8.05 25.37
N PHE A 504 8.98 8.23 25.03
CA PHE A 504 7.88 7.37 25.47
C PHE A 504 7.35 6.45 24.38
N GLY A 505 7.65 6.73 23.11
CA GLY A 505 7.26 5.91 21.96
C GLY A 505 5.78 5.52 21.98
N ASN A 506 5.53 4.21 21.96
CA ASN A 506 4.20 3.62 21.89
C ASN A 506 3.42 3.67 23.21
N GLU A 507 4.07 3.98 24.34
CA GLU A 507 3.42 4.12 25.65
C GLU A 507 2.79 5.50 25.86
N MET A 508 3.04 6.45 24.96
CA MET A 508 2.45 7.78 24.97
C MET A 508 1.18 7.83 24.13
N GLY A 509 0.15 8.54 24.62
CA GLY A 509 -1.03 8.92 23.87
C GLY A 509 -1.30 10.42 24.04
N ILE A 510 -1.90 11.02 23.03
CA ILE A 510 -2.25 12.45 23.01
C ILE A 510 -3.77 12.55 22.98
N VAL A 511 -4.33 13.40 23.84
CA VAL A 511 -5.75 13.76 23.84
C VAL A 511 -5.87 15.25 23.57
N HIS A 512 -6.75 15.63 22.66
CA HIS A 512 -7.03 17.02 22.32
C HIS A 512 -8.51 17.16 21.94
N GLY A 513 -9.01 18.39 21.84
CA GLY A 513 -10.42 18.66 21.55
C GLY A 513 -10.80 18.63 20.06
N GLY A 514 -9.89 18.23 19.17
CA GLY A 514 -10.18 18.06 17.74
C GLY A 514 -10.45 19.34 16.94
N GLY A 515 -10.18 20.51 17.51
CA GLY A 515 -10.28 21.81 16.83
C GLY A 515 -9.05 22.08 15.93
N PRO A 516 -9.11 23.08 15.03
CA PRO A 516 -7.95 23.48 14.24
C PRO A 516 -6.87 24.18 15.10
N GLY A 517 -5.66 24.38 14.54
CA GLY A 517 -4.60 25.17 15.18
C GLY A 517 -3.55 24.30 15.85
N LEU A 518 -3.44 24.38 17.17
CA LEU A 518 -2.52 23.55 17.99
C LEU A 518 -3.11 22.17 18.32
N MET A 519 -4.44 22.08 18.36
CA MET A 519 -5.18 20.82 18.51
C MET A 519 -5.27 20.13 17.16
#